data_AF-A0A6J4L086-F1
#
_entry.id   AF-A0A6J4L086-F1
#
_cell.length_a   1.000
_cell.length_b   1.000
_cell.length_c   1.000
_cell.angle_alpha   90.00
_cell.angle_beta   90.00
_cell.angle_gamma   90.00
#
_symmetry.space_group_name_H-M   'P 1'
#
loop_
_entity.id
_entity.type
_entity.pdbx_description
1 polymer ?
#
loop_
_entity_poly.entity_id
_entity_poly.type
_entity_poly.pdbx_seq_one_letter_code
_entity_poly.pdbx_strand_id
1 'polypeptide(L)'
;MSNESLTVAVTVVALVSLVSLALSATLVRSRPGSRRGLAGSPLPTDVAGLRGEVERLRREASGALRRLAVIRYDAFGDMGGRLSWSLALVDDDGNGVVLTSIHGRSDARSYAKNVTGWAGEQPLSPEEETAVGQAKAG
;
A
#
# COMPACT_ATOMS: atom_id res chain seq x y z
N MET A 1 -34.45 13.55 6.07
CA MET A 1 -33.04 13.41 5.67
C MET A 1 -32.79 14.48 4.63
N SER A 2 -32.08 15.54 5.02
CA SER A 2 -31.99 16.83 4.32
C SER A 2 -31.13 16.73 3.05
N ASN A 3 -31.52 17.48 2.01
CA ASN A 3 -30.81 17.58 0.72
C ASN A 3 -29.32 17.94 0.88
N GLU A 4 -28.95 18.60 1.98
CA GLU A 4 -27.57 18.97 2.32
C GLU A 4 -26.65 17.77 2.54
N SER A 5 -27.12 16.69 3.16
CA SER A 5 -26.31 15.48 3.38
C SER A 5 -26.01 14.75 2.06
N LEU A 6 -26.95 14.82 1.11
CA LEU A 6 -26.80 14.26 -0.23
C LEU A 6 -25.80 15.08 -1.07
N THR A 7 -25.84 16.41 -0.98
CA THR A 7 -24.88 17.29 -1.66
C THR A 7 -23.45 17.09 -1.13
N VAL A 8 -23.28 16.95 0.18
CA VAL A 8 -21.96 16.69 0.79
C VAL A 8 -21.40 15.33 0.35
N ALA A 9 -22.24 14.28 0.34
CA ALA A 9 -21.79 12.96 -0.12
C ALA A 9 -21.38 12.97 -1.61
N VAL A 10 -22.16 13.62 -2.48
CA VAL A 10 -21.85 13.70 -3.92
C VAL A 10 -20.58 14.51 -4.18
N THR A 11 -20.36 15.61 -3.45
CA THR A 11 -19.16 16.44 -3.61
C THR A 11 -17.89 15.73 -3.15
N VAL A 12 -17.94 14.98 -2.04
CA VAL A 12 -16.80 14.17 -1.58
C VAL A 12 -16.47 13.05 -2.58
N VAL A 13 -17.47 12.33 -3.09
CA VAL A 13 -17.25 11.28 -4.10
C VAL A 13 -16.67 11.86 -5.40
N ALA A 14 -17.15 13.04 -5.83
CA ALA A 14 -16.63 13.72 -7.02
C ALA A 14 -15.16 14.13 -6.84
N LEU A 15 -14.78 14.67 -5.66
CA LEU A 15 -13.40 15.04 -5.35
C LEU A 15 -12.46 13.84 -5.34
N VAL A 16 -12.86 12.73 -4.70
CA VAL A 16 -12.05 11.49 -4.66
C VAL A 16 -11.88 10.91 -6.07
N SER A 17 -12.92 10.95 -6.90
CA SER A 17 -12.86 10.47 -8.28
C SER A 17 -11.91 11.32 -9.14
N LEU A 18 -11.91 12.64 -8.97
CA LEU A 18 -11.02 13.55 -9.69
C LEU A 18 -9.54 13.35 -9.31
N VAL A 19 -9.25 13.15 -8.02
CA VAL A 19 -7.89 12.87 -7.55
C VAL A 19 -7.38 11.52 -8.10
N SER A 20 -8.24 10.51 -8.11
CA SER A 20 -7.92 9.16 -8.62
C SER A 20 -7.63 9.18 -10.13
N LEU A 21 -8.38 9.98 -10.89
CA LEU A 21 -8.19 10.16 -12.33
C LEU A 21 -6.90 10.95 -12.64
N ALA A 22 -6.59 11.98 -11.84
CA ALA A 22 -5.35 12.74 -11.95
C ALA A 22 -4.12 11.86 -11.68
N LEU A 23 -4.16 11.01 -10.64
CA LEU A 23 -3.08 10.06 -10.33
C LEU A 23 -2.90 9.01 -11.44
N SER A 24 -4.01 8.51 -12.00
CA SER A 24 -3.96 7.53 -13.11
C SER A 24 -3.38 8.16 -14.38
N ALA A 25 -3.72 9.42 -14.66
CA ALA A 25 -3.21 10.14 -15.83
C ALA A 25 -1.70 10.43 -15.74
N THR A 26 -1.16 10.69 -14.54
CA THR A 26 0.28 10.92 -14.33
C THR A 26 1.09 9.62 -14.42
N LEU A 27 0.55 8.49 -13.93
CA LEU A 27 1.21 7.18 -14.02
C LEU A 27 1.20 6.61 -15.44
N VAL A 28 0.12 6.78 -16.20
CA VAL A 28 0.03 6.29 -17.60
C VAL A 28 0.97 7.06 -18.53
N ARG A 29 1.28 8.32 -18.23
CA ARG A 29 2.22 9.14 -19.02
C ARG A 29 3.68 8.72 -18.85
N SER A 30 3.98 7.84 -17.89
CA SER A 30 5.33 7.40 -17.54
C SER A 30 5.63 5.98 -18.06
N ARG A 31 5.28 5.68 -19.31
CA ARG A 31 5.83 4.49 -19.99
C ARG A 31 7.00 4.93 -20.88
N PRO A 32 8.25 4.89 -20.41
CA PRO A 32 9.40 4.86 -21.31
C PRO A 32 9.42 3.47 -21.97
N GLY A 33 8.59 3.29 -22.99
CA GLY A 33 8.56 2.10 -23.82
C GLY A 33 9.71 2.12 -24.83
N SER A 34 10.96 2.12 -24.36
CA SER A 34 12.10 1.84 -25.23
C SER A 34 12.24 0.33 -25.40
N ARG A 35 11.35 -0.28 -26.19
CA ARG A 35 11.56 -1.62 -26.73
C ARG A 35 12.63 -1.54 -27.82
N ARG A 36 13.90 -1.49 -27.42
CA ARG A 36 15.01 -1.84 -28.31
C ARG A 36 15.04 -3.36 -28.42
N GLY A 37 14.81 -3.87 -29.64
CA GLY A 37 14.80 -5.30 -29.93
C GLY A 37 16.12 -5.95 -29.54
N LEU A 38 16.03 -7.04 -28.78
CA LEU A 38 17.16 -7.94 -28.51
C LEU A 38 17.29 -8.91 -29.70
N ALA A 39 17.78 -8.38 -30.83
CA ALA A 39 18.35 -9.19 -31.89
C ALA A 39 19.88 -9.14 -31.74
N GLY A 40 20.45 -10.21 -31.19
CA GLY A 40 21.88 -10.54 -31.31
C GLY A 40 22.89 -9.46 -30.91
N SER A 41 22.83 -8.94 -29.67
CA SER A 41 23.88 -8.07 -29.15
C SER A 41 25.04 -8.90 -28.59
N PRO A 42 26.31 -8.58 -28.89
CA PRO A 42 27.43 -9.11 -28.11
C PRO A 42 27.18 -8.82 -26.62
N LEU A 43 27.56 -9.76 -25.74
CA LEU A 43 27.42 -9.59 -24.29
C LEU A 43 27.94 -8.21 -23.88
N PRO A 44 27.19 -7.43 -23.07
CA PRO A 44 27.59 -6.08 -22.70
C PRO A 44 29.01 -6.09 -22.11
N THR A 45 29.92 -5.41 -22.79
CA THR A 45 31.34 -5.35 -22.43
C THR A 45 31.60 -4.38 -21.26
N ASP A 46 30.60 -3.56 -20.92
CA ASP A 46 30.64 -2.61 -19.81
C ASP A 46 29.98 -3.18 -18.54
N VAL A 47 30.68 -4.14 -17.93
CA VAL A 47 30.28 -4.72 -16.63
C VAL A 47 30.27 -3.67 -15.51
N ALA A 48 31.11 -2.62 -15.63
CA ALA A 48 31.21 -1.56 -14.65
C ALA A 48 29.97 -0.65 -14.66
N GLY A 49 29.54 -0.20 -15.84
CA GLY A 49 28.31 0.58 -16.03
C GLY A 49 27.07 -0.18 -15.57
N LEU A 50 26.95 -1.47 -15.93
CA LEU A 50 25.85 -2.32 -15.47
C LEU A 50 25.82 -2.47 -13.95
N ARG A 51 26.98 -2.66 -13.31
CA ARG A 51 27.07 -2.71 -11.84
C ARG A 51 26.61 -1.39 -11.23
N GLY A 52 27.01 -0.26 -11.80
CA GLY A 52 26.56 1.07 -11.36
C GLY A 52 25.04 1.24 -11.44
N GLU A 53 24.43 0.76 -12.52
CA GLU A 53 22.98 0.81 -12.73
C GLU A 53 22.23 -0.12 -11.76
N VAL A 54 22.73 -1.34 -11.53
CA VAL A 54 22.16 -2.27 -10.53
C VAL A 54 22.21 -1.65 -9.13
N GLU A 55 23.33 -1.03 -8.74
CA GLU A 55 23.44 -0.37 -7.45
C GLU A 55 22.53 0.85 -7.32
N ARG A 56 22.33 1.61 -8.41
CA ARG A 56 21.35 2.70 -8.43
C ARG A 56 19.94 2.17 -8.21
N LEU A 57 19.53 1.14 -8.96
CA LEU A 57 18.20 0.54 -8.84
C LEU A 57 17.98 -0.07 -7.45
N ARG A 58 19.00 -0.71 -6.87
CA ARG A 58 18.94 -1.23 -5.50
C ARG A 58 18.73 -0.13 -4.47
N ARG A 59 19.42 1.00 -4.62
CA ARG A 59 19.21 2.16 -3.73
C ARG A 59 17.83 2.77 -3.90
N GLU A 60 17.33 2.89 -5.13
CA GLU A 60 15.98 3.40 -5.40
C GLU A 60 14.90 2.44 -4.86
N ALA A 61 15.15 1.13 -4.85
CA ALA A 61 14.26 0.13 -4.27
C ALA A 61 14.41 -0.01 -2.74
N SER A 62 15.46 0.57 -2.15
CA SER A 62 15.65 0.60 -0.70
C SER A 62 14.58 1.50 -0.08
N GLY A 63 13.85 0.98 0.90
CA GLY A 63 12.68 1.65 1.51
C GLY A 63 11.36 1.48 0.74
N ALA A 64 11.34 0.72 -0.36
CA ALA A 64 10.06 0.38 -1.00
C ALA A 64 9.22 -0.54 -0.09
N LEU A 65 7.99 -0.13 0.22
CA LEU A 65 7.01 -0.94 0.95
C LEU A 65 6.57 -2.11 0.06
N ARG A 66 7.10 -3.30 0.33
CA ARG A 66 6.91 -4.48 -0.52
C ARG A 66 6.53 -5.74 0.25
N ARG A 67 6.54 -5.66 1.57
CA ARG A 67 6.04 -6.68 2.48
C ARG A 67 4.63 -6.28 2.87
N LEU A 68 3.65 -7.10 2.50
CA LEU A 68 2.23 -6.79 2.71
C LEU A 68 1.44 -8.01 3.16
N ALA A 69 0.48 -7.77 4.06
CA ALA A 69 -0.48 -8.78 4.47
C ALA A 69 -1.77 -8.11 4.94
N VAL A 70 -2.90 -8.78 4.68
CA VAL A 70 -4.24 -8.31 5.09
C VAL A 70 -4.90 -9.37 5.95
N ILE A 71 -5.34 -8.96 7.14
CA ILE A 71 -6.14 -9.77 8.04
C ILE A 71 -7.57 -9.24 8.00
N ARG A 72 -8.54 -10.12 7.74
CA ARG A 72 -9.98 -9.79 7.80
C ARG A 72 -10.62 -10.47 8.99
N TYR A 73 -11.45 -9.72 9.70
CA TYR A 73 -12.06 -10.18 10.95
C TYR A 73 -13.43 -9.53 11.18
N ASP A 74 -14.15 -10.09 12.15
CA ASP A 74 -15.37 -9.51 12.68
C ASP A 74 -15.03 -8.85 14.02
N ALA A 75 -15.08 -7.51 14.06
CA ALA A 75 -14.69 -6.73 15.24
C ALA A 75 -15.79 -6.67 16.31
N PHE A 76 -17.05 -6.99 15.94
CA PHE A 76 -18.21 -6.84 16.83
C PHE A 76 -19.04 -8.13 16.96
N GLY A 77 -18.82 -9.13 16.11
CA GLY A 77 -19.46 -10.45 16.19
C GLY A 77 -20.92 -10.49 15.73
N ASP A 78 -21.53 -9.34 15.43
CA ASP A 78 -22.96 -9.18 15.13
C ASP A 78 -23.23 -8.61 13.72
N MET A 79 -22.17 -8.40 12.93
CA MET A 79 -22.20 -7.63 11.68
C MET A 79 -22.41 -8.48 10.43
N GLY A 80 -22.55 -9.81 10.57
CA GLY A 80 -22.83 -10.69 9.43
C GLY A 80 -21.70 -10.68 8.38
N GLY A 81 -20.45 -10.82 8.80
CA GLY A 81 -19.30 -10.96 7.89
C GLY A 81 -17.99 -10.41 8.47
N ARG A 82 -16.86 -10.81 7.85
CA ARG A 82 -15.52 -10.28 8.19
C ARG A 82 -15.22 -9.00 7.39
N LEU A 83 -15.94 -7.94 7.76
CA LEU A 83 -15.89 -6.64 7.07
C LEU A 83 -14.78 -5.72 7.62
N SER A 84 -14.31 -5.96 8.85
CA SER A 84 -13.15 -5.26 9.41
C SER A 84 -11.85 -5.86 8.89
N TRP A 85 -10.80 -5.04 8.83
CA TRP A 85 -9.49 -5.46 8.33
C TRP A 85 -8.33 -4.67 8.90
N SER A 86 -7.15 -5.31 8.91
CA SER A 86 -5.85 -4.70 9.19
C SER A 86 -4.88 -5.05 8.07
N LEU A 87 -4.20 -4.05 7.52
CA LEU A 87 -3.26 -4.16 6.40
C LEU A 87 -1.89 -3.66 6.89
N ALA A 88 -0.89 -4.54 6.88
CA ALA A 88 0.50 -4.14 7.05
C ALA A 88 1.11 -3.78 5.68
N LEU A 89 1.78 -2.64 5.60
CA LEU A 89 2.58 -2.20 4.46
C LEU A 89 3.94 -1.76 4.98
N VAL A 90 4.94 -2.64 4.84
CA VAL A 90 6.29 -2.42 5.38
C VAL A 90 7.36 -2.71 4.34
N ASP A 91 8.54 -2.11 4.53
CA ASP A 91 9.74 -2.45 3.77
C ASP A 91 10.41 -3.72 4.30
N ASP A 92 11.58 -4.07 3.76
CA ASP A 92 12.36 -5.24 4.18
C ASP A 92 12.96 -5.11 5.60
N ASP A 93 13.12 -3.88 6.09
CA ASP A 93 13.66 -3.60 7.41
C ASP A 93 12.54 -3.60 8.48
N GLY A 94 11.29 -3.76 8.05
CA GLY A 94 10.10 -3.78 8.91
C GLY A 94 9.60 -2.39 9.25
N ASN A 95 9.99 -1.36 8.48
CA ASN A 95 9.51 0.00 8.67
C ASN A 95 8.35 0.28 7.72
N GLY A 96 7.33 0.99 8.22
CA GLY A 96 6.17 1.35 7.41
C GLY A 96 4.96 1.66 8.28
N VAL A 97 3.79 1.16 7.86
CA VAL A 97 2.51 1.49 8.49
C VAL A 97 1.58 0.28 8.51
N VAL A 98 0.76 0.21 9.56
CA VAL A 98 -0.43 -0.64 9.58
C VAL A 98 -1.66 0.24 9.47
N LEU A 99 -2.51 -0.08 8.50
CA LEU A 99 -3.82 0.55 8.30
C LEU A 99 -4.89 -0.39 8.79
N THR A 100 -5.82 0.12 9.59
CA THR A 100 -6.92 -0.66 10.13
C THR A 100 -8.22 0.00 9.76
N SER A 101 -9.24 -0.78 9.42
CA SER A 101 -10.62 -0.34 9.30
C SER A 101 -11.53 -1.25 10.11
N ILE A 102 -12.24 -0.64 11.06
CA ILE A 102 -13.22 -1.32 11.90
C ILE A 102 -14.60 -0.91 11.39
N HIS A 103 -15.35 -1.90 10.89
CA HIS A 103 -16.68 -1.70 10.32
C HIS A 103 -17.76 -1.97 11.36
N GLY A 104 -18.49 -0.93 11.76
CA GLY A 104 -19.66 -0.99 12.63
C GLY A 104 -20.97 -0.91 11.83
N ARG A 105 -22.10 -1.00 12.53
CA ARG A 105 -23.44 -1.10 11.92
C ARG A 105 -23.83 0.11 11.07
N SER A 106 -23.43 1.29 11.50
CA SER A 106 -23.80 2.58 10.90
C SER A 106 -22.61 3.41 10.44
N ASP A 107 -21.40 2.99 10.79
CA ASP A 107 -20.17 3.74 10.56
C ASP A 107 -18.96 2.82 10.41
N ALA A 108 -17.87 3.35 9.86
CA ALA A 108 -16.58 2.69 9.84
C ALA A 108 -15.53 3.68 10.35
N ARG A 109 -14.58 3.18 11.15
CA ARG A 109 -13.45 3.96 11.64
C ARG A 109 -12.17 3.40 11.05
N SER A 110 -11.29 4.26 10.59
CA SER A 110 -9.98 3.87 10.09
C SER A 110 -8.86 4.50 10.89
N TYR A 111 -7.81 3.73 11.14
CA TYR A 111 -6.64 4.12 11.91
C TYR A 111 -5.38 3.79 11.12
N ALA A 112 -4.31 4.54 11.41
CA ALA A 112 -2.98 4.27 10.93
C ALA A 112 -2.01 4.28 12.12
N LYS A 113 -1.16 3.26 12.22
CA LYS A 113 -0.10 3.18 13.22
C LYS A 113 1.23 2.95 12.52
N ASN A 114 2.25 3.68 12.94
CA ASN A 114 3.59 3.50 12.40
C ASN A 114 4.18 2.17 12.89
N VAL A 115 4.95 1.52 12.03
CA VAL A 115 5.76 0.35 12.38
C VAL A 115 7.22 0.69 12.12
N THR A 116 8.06 0.41 13.10
CA THR A 116 9.53 0.56 13.01
C THR A 116 10.16 -0.75 13.45
N GLY A 117 11.00 -1.35 12.60
CA GLY A 117 11.68 -2.61 12.91
C GLY A 117 10.72 -3.76 13.26
N TRP A 118 9.60 -3.89 12.55
CA TRP A 118 8.55 -4.90 12.78
C TRP A 118 7.72 -4.73 14.06
N ALA A 119 7.86 -3.61 14.77
CA ALA A 119 7.08 -3.30 15.96
C ALA A 119 6.29 -2.00 15.78
N GLY A 120 5.07 -1.94 16.30
CA GLY A 120 4.29 -0.70 16.31
C GLY A 120 4.89 0.33 17.26
N GLU A 121 4.95 1.59 16.85
CA GLU A 121 5.29 2.69 17.77
C GLU A 121 4.23 2.86 18.86
N GLN A 122 2.97 2.61 18.51
CA GLN A 122 1.86 2.44 19.44
C GLN A 122 1.52 0.96 19.58
N PRO A 123 0.91 0.54 20.71
CA PRO A 123 0.42 -0.83 20.86
C PRO A 123 -0.49 -1.24 19.71
N LEU A 124 -0.13 -2.34 19.05
CA LEU A 124 -0.91 -2.93 17.97
C LEU A 124 -2.03 -3.79 18.55
N SER A 125 -3.16 -3.90 17.84
CA SER A 125 -4.18 -4.90 18.16
C SER A 125 -3.68 -6.30 17.76
N PRO A 126 -4.29 -7.38 18.28
CA PRO A 126 -3.93 -8.75 17.87
C PRO A 126 -3.98 -8.97 16.34
N GLU A 127 -4.96 -8.37 15.66
CA GLU A 127 -5.12 -8.46 14.21
C GLU A 127 -4.05 -7.66 13.46
N GLU A 128 -3.66 -6.50 13.99
CA GLU A 128 -2.57 -5.68 13.47
C GLU A 128 -1.21 -6.38 13.65
N GLU A 129 -0.95 -6.97 14.82
CA GLU A 129 0.25 -7.79 15.07
C GLU A 129 0.32 -8.99 14.13
N THR A 130 -0.82 -9.65 13.92
CA THR A 130 -0.91 -10.77 12.96
C THR A 130 -0.61 -10.30 11.54
N ALA A 131 -1.10 -9.12 11.13
CA ALA A 131 -0.81 -8.56 9.82
C ALA A 131 0.69 -8.29 9.65
N VAL A 132 1.34 -7.65 10.64
CA VAL A 132 2.79 -7.40 10.61
C VAL A 132 3.57 -8.71 10.60
N GLY A 133 3.17 -9.69 11.40
CA GLY A 133 3.79 -11.01 11.44
C GLY A 133 3.69 -11.76 10.11
N GLN A 134 2.55 -11.71 9.42
CA GLN A 134 2.40 -12.31 8.10
C GLN A 134 3.19 -11.57 7.01
N ALA A 135 3.22 -10.24 7.06
CA ALA A 135 4.05 -9.45 6.15
C ALA A 135 5.54 -9.74 6.33
N LYS A 136 5.98 -10.06 7.56
CA LYS A 136 7.36 -10.47 7.86
C LYS A 136 7.73 -11.83 7.27
N ALA A 137 6.76 -12.75 7.20
CA ALA A 137 6.98 -14.13 6.76
C ALA A 137 6.97 -14.30 5.24
N GLY A 138 6.29 -13.42 4.49
CA GLY A 138 6.22 -13.44 3.03
C GLY A 138 7.28 -12.56 2.39
#